data_AF-Q0NZY4-F1
#
_entry.id   AF-Q0NZY4-F1
#
_cell.length_a   1.000
_cell.length_b   1.000
_cell.length_c   1.000
_cell.angle_alpha   90.00
_cell.angle_beta   90.00
_cell.angle_gamma   90.00
#
_symmetry.space_group_name_H-M   'P 1'
#
loop_
_entity.id
_entity.type
_entity.pdbx_description
1 polymer ?
#
loop_
_entity_poly.entity_id
_entity_poly.type
_entity_poly.pdbx_seq_one_letter_code
_entity_poly.pdbx_strand_id
1 'polypeptide(L)'
;MASSSMTSSRGSSSLWTPKQNRQFEEALTMFDKDTPDRWQNIARRIDGKSAEQVRRYYEELLKDITRIENDQVPIPNYKTNNR
;
A
#
# COMPACT_ATOMS: atom_id res chain seq x y z
N MET A 1 -25.92 27.77 15.09
CA MET A 1 -25.25 26.54 15.59
C MET A 1 -25.80 25.39 14.74
N ALA A 2 -25.08 24.57 13.98
CA ALA A 2 -23.67 24.45 13.65
C ALA A 2 -23.61 24.00 12.17
N SER A 3 -22.75 24.64 11.38
CA SER A 3 -22.32 24.12 10.08
C SER A 3 -21.26 23.04 10.29
N SER A 4 -21.12 22.19 9.28
CA SER A 4 -19.96 21.31 9.00
C SER A 4 -20.11 19.85 9.42
N SER A 5 -21.03 19.13 8.77
CA SER A 5 -20.72 17.73 8.43
C SER A 5 -19.68 17.77 7.31
N MET A 6 -18.42 17.98 7.65
CA MET A 6 -17.32 17.64 6.77
C MET A 6 -17.34 16.12 6.67
N THR A 7 -18.08 15.60 5.69
CA THR A 7 -17.79 14.27 5.16
C THR A 7 -16.34 14.39 4.75
N SER A 8 -15.44 13.79 5.53
CA SER A 8 -14.05 13.64 5.15
C SER A 8 -14.13 12.98 3.79
N SER A 9 -13.87 13.76 2.75
CA SER A 9 -13.46 13.23 1.47
C SER A 9 -12.25 12.38 1.81
N ARG A 10 -12.46 11.07 1.96
CA ARG A 10 -11.41 10.07 1.91
C ARG A 10 -10.91 10.20 0.48
N GLY A 11 -10.03 11.18 0.31
CA GLY A 11 -9.82 11.83 -0.95
C GLY A 11 -9.13 10.83 -1.85
N SER A 12 -9.88 10.26 -2.80
CA SER A 12 -9.40 9.66 -4.04
C SER A 12 -8.08 8.86 -3.95
N SER A 13 -7.79 8.26 -2.79
CA SER A 13 -6.76 7.25 -2.63
C SER A 13 -7.41 6.01 -3.21
N SER A 14 -7.31 5.89 -4.53
CA SER A 14 -7.84 4.78 -5.31
C SER A 14 -7.54 3.49 -4.53
N LEU A 15 -8.56 2.89 -3.94
CA LEU A 15 -8.41 1.70 -3.11
C LEU A 15 -7.69 0.65 -3.96
N TRP A 16 -6.55 0.15 -3.48
CA TRP A 16 -5.79 -0.88 -4.18
C TRP A 16 -6.59 -2.17 -4.14
N THR A 17 -6.99 -2.65 -5.32
CA THR A 17 -7.66 -3.95 -5.42
C THR A 17 -6.64 -5.08 -5.23
N PRO A 18 -7.07 -6.28 -4.80
CA PRO A 18 -6.17 -7.44 -4.69
C PRO A 18 -5.46 -7.77 -6.02
N LYS A 19 -6.14 -7.57 -7.16
CA LYS A 19 -5.53 -7.73 -8.49
C LYS A 19 -4.40 -6.73 -8.72
N GLN A 20 -4.62 -5.45 -8.42
CA GLN A 20 -3.60 -4.41 -8.58
C GLN A 20 -2.43 -4.62 -7.62
N ASN A 21 -2.69 -5.07 -6.38
CA ASN A 21 -1.63 -5.41 -5.44
C ASN A 21 -0.75 -6.54 -5.96
N ARG A 22 -1.36 -7.60 -6.50
CA ARG A 22 -0.59 -8.69 -7.14
C ARG A 22 0.25 -8.20 -8.31
N GLN A 23 -0.32 -7.39 -9.21
CA GLN A 23 0.42 -6.79 -10.33
C GLN A 23 1.59 -5.90 -9.85
N PHE A 24 1.41 -5.21 -8.73
CA PHE A 24 2.45 -4.41 -8.10
C PHE A 24 3.59 -5.27 -7.54
N GLU A 25 3.28 -6.32 -6.79
CA GLU A 25 4.30 -7.25 -6.28
C GLU A 25 5.09 -7.93 -7.41
N GLU A 26 4.39 -8.41 -8.45
CA GLU A 26 5.03 -8.95 -9.66
C GLU A 26 5.92 -7.90 -10.33
N ALA A 27 5.46 -6.67 -10.49
CA ALA A 27 6.25 -5.61 -11.09
C ALA A 27 7.47 -5.22 -10.23
N LEU A 28 7.38 -5.26 -8.90
CA LEU A 28 8.52 -5.02 -8.01
C LEU A 28 9.63 -6.06 -8.19
N THR A 29 9.28 -7.31 -8.52
CA THR A 29 10.27 -8.36 -8.81
C THR A 29 10.92 -8.22 -10.19
N MET A 30 10.25 -7.58 -11.15
CA MET A 30 10.80 -7.34 -12.49
C MET A 30 11.63 -6.06 -12.57
N PHE A 31 11.30 -5.05 -11.77
CA PHE A 31 11.95 -3.75 -11.76
C PHE A 31 12.63 -3.51 -10.42
N ASP A 32 13.92 -3.82 -10.35
CA ASP A 32 14.77 -3.60 -9.18
C ASP A 32 15.00 -2.12 -8.88
N LYS A 33 15.62 -1.82 -7.73
CA LYS A 33 15.87 -0.46 -7.23
C LYS A 33 16.69 0.40 -8.19
N ASP A 34 17.58 -0.21 -8.96
CA ASP A 34 18.47 0.47 -9.91
C ASP A 34 17.85 0.69 -11.29
N THR A 35 16.60 0.24 -11.49
CA THR A 35 15.90 0.41 -12.76
C THR A 35 15.61 1.90 -13.01
N PRO A 36 16.05 2.50 -14.14
CA PRO A 36 15.64 3.85 -14.50
C PRO A 36 14.13 3.91 -14.72
N ASP A 37 13.50 5.01 -14.32
CA ASP A 37 12.05 5.20 -14.43
C ASP A 37 11.22 4.04 -13.82
N ARG A 38 11.74 3.44 -12.74
CA ARG A 38 11.15 2.28 -12.04
C ARG A 38 9.64 2.43 -11.83
N TRP A 39 9.21 3.57 -11.29
CA TRP A 39 7.81 3.80 -10.94
C TRP A 39 6.90 3.93 -12.16
N GLN A 40 7.41 4.54 -13.23
CA GLN A 40 6.71 4.63 -14.50
C GLN A 40 6.57 3.25 -15.14
N ASN A 41 7.61 2.41 -15.07
CA ASN A 41 7.57 1.04 -15.57
C ASN A 41 6.60 0.15 -14.77
N ILE A 42 6.57 0.28 -13.44
CA ILE A 42 5.61 -0.43 -12.60
C ILE A 42 4.17 0.06 -12.86
N ALA A 43 3.95 1.37 -12.95
CA ALA A 43 2.63 1.93 -13.22
C ALA A 43 2.03 1.44 -14.56
N ARG A 44 2.87 1.24 -15.59
CA ARG A 44 2.44 0.66 -16.87
C ARG A 44 1.91 -0.79 -16.75
N ARG A 45 2.27 -1.52 -15.69
CA ARG A 45 1.79 -2.89 -15.45
C ARG A 45 0.51 -2.94 -14.64
N ILE A 46 0.09 -1.83 -14.03
CA ILE A 46 -1.03 -1.78 -13.09
C ILE A 46 -2.13 -0.91 -13.67
N ASP A 47 -3.27 -1.52 -13.97
CA ASP A 47 -4.39 -0.82 -14.59
C ASP A 47 -4.90 0.32 -13.68
N GLY A 48 -4.91 1.54 -14.20
CA GLY A 48 -5.51 2.70 -13.54
C GLY A 48 -4.70 3.30 -12.39
N LYS A 49 -3.38 3.03 -12.32
CA LYS A 49 -2.48 3.65 -11.33
C LYS A 49 -1.41 4.52 -11.98
N SER A 50 -1.13 5.67 -11.37
CA SER A 50 -0.02 6.55 -11.79
C SER A 50 1.29 6.19 -11.09
N ALA A 51 2.42 6.63 -11.65
CA ALA A 51 3.74 6.42 -11.03
C ALA A 51 3.82 7.00 -9.60
N GLU A 52 3.16 8.13 -9.36
CA GLU A 52 3.10 8.77 -8.04
C GLU A 52 2.26 7.95 -7.05
N GLN A 53 1.18 7.33 -7.51
CA GLN A 53 0.36 6.45 -6.67
C GLN A 53 1.12 5.16 -6.32
N VAL A 54 1.84 4.60 -7.29
CA VAL A 54 2.71 3.44 -7.09
C VAL A 54 3.82 3.74 -6.08
N ARG A 55 4.51 4.89 -6.24
CA ARG A 55 5.56 5.31 -5.32
C ARG A 55 5.04 5.49 -3.88
N ARG A 56 3.90 6.18 -3.72
CA ARG A 56 3.28 6.36 -2.40
C ARG A 56 2.90 5.03 -1.75
N TYR A 57 2.37 4.10 -2.53
CA TYR A 57 2.02 2.76 -2.05
C TYR A 57 3.26 1.96 -1.60
N TYR A 58 4.36 2.06 -2.36
CA TYR A 58 5.63 1.46 -1.97
C TYR A 58 6.19 2.05 -0.66
N GLU A 59 6.10 3.37 -0.47
CA GLU A 59 6.54 4.02 0.77
C GLU A 59 5.71 3.58 1.99
N GLU A 60 4.40 3.34 1.81
CA GLU A 60 3.53 2.77 2.84
C GLU A 60 3.91 1.32 3.17
N LEU A 61 4.16 0.50 2.15
CA LEU A 61 4.63 -0.87 2.32
C LEU A 61 5.95 -0.93 3.12
N LEU A 62 6.90 -0.05 2.83
CA LEU A 62 8.15 0.02 3.60
C LEU A 62 7.90 0.39 5.06
N LYS A 63 7.00 1.34 5.34
CA LYS A 63 6.66 1.70 6.71
C LYS A 63 6.05 0.52 7.46
N ASP A 64 5.16 -0.23 6.82
CA ASP A 64 4.56 -1.42 7.43
C ASP A 64 5.59 -2.50 7.71
N ILE A 65 6.51 -2.77 6.77
CA ILE A 65 7.63 -3.70 6.97
C ILE A 65 8.48 -3.25 8.17
N THR A 66 8.87 -1.98 8.22
CA THR A 66 9.65 -1.44 9.34
C THR A 66 8.91 -1.55 10.68
N ARG A 67 7.58 -1.41 10.69
CA ARG A 67 6.78 -1.61 11.91
C ARG A 67 6.74 -3.07 12.33
N ILE A 68 6.66 -4.01 11.38
CA ILE A 68 6.72 -5.45 11.64
C ILE A 68 8.09 -5.82 12.23
N GLU A 69 9.18 -5.35 11.61
CA GLU A 69 10.55 -5.64 12.04
C GLU A 69 10.88 -5.07 13.44
N ASN A 70 10.21 -4.00 13.85
CA ASN A 70 10.38 -3.37 15.15
C ASN A 70 9.38 -3.86 16.22
N ASP A 71 8.66 -4.97 15.98
CA ASP A 71 7.60 -5.50 16.85
C ASP A 71 6.49 -4.48 17.20
N GLN A 72 6.27 -3.49 16.32
CA GLN A 72 5.25 -2.44 16.49
C GLN A 72 3.91 -2.84 15.87
N VAL A 73 3.74 -4.13 15.57
CA VAL A 73 2.46 -4.69 15.13
C VAL A 73 1.84 -5.42 16.32
N PRO A 74 0.62 -5.03 16.74
CA PRO A 74 -0.03 -5.70 17.85
C PRO A 74 -0.22 -7.18 17.52
N ILE A 75 0.30 -8.03 18.39
CA ILE A 75 0.11 -9.48 18.29
C ILE A 75 -1.41 -9.72 18.31
N PRO A 76 -1.98 -10.42 17.32
CA PRO A 76 -3.39 -10.73 17.34
C PRO A 76 -3.71 -11.52 18.61
N ASN A 77 -4.81 -11.17 19.29
CA ASN A 77 -5.27 -11.95 20.44
C ASN A 77 -5.86 -13.27 19.94
N TYR A 78 -4.99 -14.24 19.70
CA TYR A 78 -5.36 -15.63 19.48
C TYR A 78 -5.83 -16.17 20.83
N LYS A 79 -7.12 -16.05 21.12
CA LYS A 79 -7.71 -16.68 22.30
C LYS A 79 -7.34 -18.17 22.27
N THR A 80 -6.38 -18.57 23.08
CA THR A 80 -6.08 -19.97 23.34
C THR A 80 -7.22 -20.47 24.21
N ASN A 81 -8.16 -21.19 23.61
CA ASN A 81 -9.15 -21.95 24.37
C ASN A 81 -8.39 -23.09 25.05
N ASN A 82 -7.76 -22.79 26.18
CA ASN A 82 -7.13 -23.81 27.01
C ASN A 82 -8.28 -24.60 27.69
N ARG A 83 -8.26 -25.90 27.46
CA ARG A 83 -9.30 -26.87 27.79
C ARG A 83 -9.41 -27.10 29.30
#